data_AF-A0AAE3HIU1-F1
#
_entry.id   AF-A0AAE3HIU1-F1
#
_cell.length_a   1.000
_cell.length_b   1.000
_cell.length_c   1.000
_cell.angle_alpha   90.00
_cell.angle_beta   90.00
_cell.angle_gamma   90.00
#
_symmetry.space_group_name_H-M   'P 1'
#
loop_
_entity.id
_entity.type
_entity.pdbx_description
1 polymer ?
#
loop_
_entity_poly.entity_id
_entity_poly.type
_entity_poly.pdbx_seq_one_letter_code
_entity_poly.pdbx_strand_id
1 'polypeptide(L)'
;MALDKNTVDQIATLARLSVDADDNAAYQDELGQILALVDQLDAAATGDVAPLAHPLELTARLRADEVSETDQRDAFQATAPAVASGYYLVPKVID
;
A
#
# COMPACT_ATOMS: atom_id res chain seq x y z
N MET A 1 -9.40 8.31 19.33
CA MET A 1 -8.70 7.18 19.98
C MET A 1 -7.24 7.59 20.22
N ALA A 2 -6.57 7.10 21.26
CA ALA A 2 -5.14 7.39 21.43
C ALA A 2 -4.31 6.34 20.70
N LEU A 3 -3.49 6.77 19.74
CA LEU A 3 -2.51 5.90 19.07
C LEU A 3 -1.35 5.64 20.03
N ASP A 4 -0.94 4.39 20.20
CA ASP A 4 0.27 4.03 20.96
C ASP A 4 1.45 3.72 20.02
N LYS A 5 2.67 3.73 20.56
CA LYS A 5 3.90 3.48 19.80
C LYS A 5 3.92 2.09 19.15
N ASN A 6 3.35 1.09 19.81
CA ASN A 6 3.27 -0.27 19.29
C ASN A 6 2.38 -0.32 18.04
N THR A 7 1.30 0.46 18.01
CA THR A 7 0.41 0.60 16.86
C THR A 7 1.15 1.25 15.69
N VAL A 8 1.98 2.27 15.94
CA VAL A 8 2.83 2.88 14.90
C VAL A 8 3.80 1.85 14.30
N ASP A 9 4.47 1.07 15.14
CA ASP A 9 5.42 0.04 14.70
C ASP A 9 4.74 -1.08 13.91
N GLN A 10 3.53 -1.47 14.32
CA GLN A 10 2.72 -2.47 13.61
C GLN A 10 2.32 -1.96 12.23
N ILE A 11 1.85 -0.72 12.13
CA ILE A 11 1.48 -0.10 10.84
C ILE A 11 2.72 0.00 9.93
N ALA A 12 3.86 0.42 10.45
CA ALA A 12 5.12 0.48 9.70
C ALA A 12 5.51 -0.90 9.16
N THR A 13 5.38 -1.94 9.99
CA THR A 13 5.65 -3.33 9.59
C THR A 13 4.73 -3.82 8.47
N LEU A 14 3.43 -3.50 8.55
CA LEU A 14 2.44 -3.81 7.51
C LEU A 14 2.74 -3.08 6.20
N ALA A 15 3.19 -1.83 6.28
CA ALA A 15 3.58 -1.00 5.15
C ALA A 15 4.99 -1.30 4.60
N ARG A 16 5.76 -2.19 5.25
CA ARG A 16 7.18 -2.48 4.94
C ARG A 16 8.07 -1.24 5.03
N LEU A 17 7.80 -0.37 6.00
CA LEU A 17 8.60 0.80 6.31
C LEU A 17 9.47 0.52 7.55
N SER A 18 10.75 0.85 7.45
CA SER A 18 11.63 0.92 8.62
C SER A 18 11.47 2.30 9.23
N VAL A 19 11.15 2.36 10.52
CA VAL A 19 10.99 3.61 11.28
C VAL A 19 12.03 3.63 12.38
N ASP A 20 12.77 4.73 12.48
CA ASP A 20 13.73 4.92 13.55
C ASP A 20 12.99 5.18 14.87
N ALA A 21 13.51 4.60 15.97
CA ALA A 21 12.85 4.69 17.27
C ALA A 21 12.72 6.14 17.79
N ASP A 22 13.62 7.01 17.35
CA ASP A 22 13.64 8.44 17.70
C ASP A 22 12.48 9.20 17.02
N ASP A 23 12.05 8.76 15.83
CA ASP A 23 10.97 9.40 15.06
C ASP A 23 9.57 8.94 15.50
N ASN A 24 9.48 7.81 16.21
CA ASN A 24 8.20 7.19 16.58
C ASN A 24 7.30 8.15 17.39
N ALA A 25 7.87 8.95 18.28
CA ALA A 25 7.10 9.95 19.04
C ALA A 25 6.50 11.03 18.13
N ALA A 26 7.25 11.51 17.14
CA ALA A 26 6.75 12.48 16.18
C ALA A 26 5.63 11.88 15.31
N TYR A 27 5.82 10.65 14.81
CA TYR A 27 4.80 9.96 14.04
C TYR A 27 3.53 9.68 14.84
N GLN A 28 3.64 9.36 16.13
CA GLN A 28 2.49 9.18 16.99
C GLN A 28 1.63 10.45 17.06
N ASP A 29 2.27 11.61 17.24
CA ASP A 29 1.60 12.90 17.32
C ASP A 29 0.98 13.32 15.98
N GLU A 30 1.73 13.18 14.88
CA GLU A 30 1.26 13.52 13.54
C GLU A 30 0.10 12.64 13.09
N LEU A 31 0.20 11.32 13.25
CA LEU A 31 -0.88 10.40 12.93
C LEU A 31 -2.10 10.63 13.82
N GLY A 32 -1.89 10.96 15.10
CA GLY A 32 -2.97 11.33 16.01
C GLY A 32 -3.75 12.57 15.53
N GLN A 33 -3.06 13.59 15.03
CA GLN A 33 -3.69 14.79 14.45
C GLN A 33 -4.48 14.47 13.17
N ILE A 34 -3.92 13.62 12.29
CA ILE A 34 -4.61 13.18 11.07
C ILE A 34 -5.88 12.42 11.40
N LEU A 35 -5.82 11.48 12.36
CA LEU A 35 -6.99 10.73 12.80
C LEU A 35 -8.06 11.65 13.40
N ALA A 36 -7.66 12.64 14.23
CA ALA A 36 -8.59 13.62 14.78
C ALA A 36 -9.25 14.50 13.70
N LEU A 37 -8.57 14.76 12.58
CA LEU A 37 -9.16 15.43 11.43
C LEU A 37 -10.19 14.52 10.71
N VAL A 38 -9.87 13.24 10.54
CA VAL A 38 -10.75 12.25 9.91
C VAL A 38 -12.00 11.98 10.77
N ASP A 39 -11.86 11.95 12.09
CA ASP A 39 -12.97 11.79 13.05
C ASP A 39 -14.08 12.85 12.87
N GLN A 40 -13.77 14.01 12.25
CA GLN A 40 -14.79 15.03 11.93
C GLN A 40 -15.82 14.54 10.90
N LEU A 41 -15.46 13.55 10.06
CA LEU A 41 -16.36 12.97 9.07
C LEU A 41 -17.49 12.15 9.73
N ASP A 42 -17.30 11.66 10.96
CA ASP A 42 -18.33 10.92 11.72
C ASP A 42 -19.56 11.79 12.07
N ALA A 43 -19.44 13.11 11.97
CA ALA A 43 -20.57 14.02 12.14
C ALA A 43 -21.58 13.92 10.98
N ALA A 44 -21.20 13.38 9.83
CA ALA A 44 -22.08 13.19 8.69
C ALA A 44 -22.92 11.90 8.85
N ALA A 45 -24.24 12.01 8.68
CA ALA A 45 -25.14 10.86 8.73
C ALA A 45 -25.03 10.02 7.43
N THR A 46 -24.42 8.83 7.51
CA THR A 46 -24.16 7.95 6.35
C THR A 46 -24.87 6.59 6.41
N GLY A 47 -25.75 6.35 7.41
CA GLY A 47 -26.31 5.02 7.70
C GLY A 47 -27.03 4.32 6.54
N ASP A 48 -27.78 5.07 5.71
CA ASP A 48 -28.51 4.53 4.57
C ASP A 48 -27.79 4.74 3.23
N VAL A 49 -26.57 5.28 3.24
CA VAL A 49 -25.80 5.62 2.04
C VAL A 49 -24.86 4.48 1.68
N ALA A 50 -25.05 3.89 0.49
CA ALA A 50 -24.12 2.90 -0.02
C ALA A 50 -22.74 3.52 -0.31
N PRO A 51 -21.62 2.85 0.06
CA PRO A 51 -20.28 3.34 -0.26
C PRO A 51 -20.04 3.45 -1.78
N LEU A 52 -19.39 4.53 -2.21
CA LEU A 52 -19.05 4.76 -3.61
C LEU A 52 -17.62 4.27 -3.92
N ALA A 53 -17.48 3.08 -4.50
CA ALA A 53 -16.18 2.52 -4.87
C ALA A 53 -15.58 3.12 -6.15
N HIS A 54 -16.43 3.39 -7.15
CA HIS A 54 -16.06 4.01 -8.41
C HIS A 54 -17.04 5.14 -8.72
N PRO A 55 -16.57 6.32 -9.15
CA PRO A 55 -17.46 7.44 -9.48
C PRO A 55 -18.27 7.20 -10.77
N LEU A 56 -17.83 6.28 -11.62
CA LEU A 56 -18.53 5.87 -12.84
C LEU A 56 -19.16 4.50 -12.64
N GLU A 57 -20.32 4.30 -13.25
CA GLU A 57 -20.97 2.99 -13.33
C GLU A 57 -20.20 2.11 -14.33
N LEU A 58 -19.21 1.38 -13.82
CA LEU A 58 -18.37 0.49 -14.61
C LEU A 58 -18.90 -0.95 -14.51
N THR A 59 -19.12 -1.58 -15.66
CA THR A 59 -19.31 -3.03 -15.74
C THR A 59 -17.95 -3.71 -15.88
N ALA A 60 -17.81 -4.92 -15.33
CA ALA A 60 -16.59 -5.71 -15.49
C ALA A 60 -16.30 -5.96 -16.98
N ARG A 61 -15.17 -5.43 -17.48
CA ARG A 61 -14.75 -5.65 -18.86
C ARG A 61 -14.08 -7.00 -18.99
N LEU A 62 -14.52 -7.79 -19.96
CA LEU A 62 -13.84 -9.04 -20.32
C LEU A 62 -12.64 -8.72 -21.23
N ARG A 63 -11.56 -9.49 -21.05
CA ARG A 63 -10.41 -9.53 -21.95
C ARG A 63 -10.51 -10.82 -22.76
N ALA A 64 -10.20 -10.77 -24.06
CA ALA A 64 -10.13 -11.96 -24.90
C ALA A 64 -9.05 -12.93 -24.39
N ASP A 65 -9.32 -14.23 -24.50
CA ASP A 65 -8.37 -15.29 -24.13
C ASP A 65 -7.39 -15.56 -25.28
N GLU A 66 -6.57 -14.55 -25.57
CA GLU A 66 -5.59 -14.57 -26.65
C GLU A 66 -4.21 -14.22 -26.08
N VAL A 67 -3.17 -14.89 -26.61
CA VAL A 67 -1.77 -14.61 -26.26
C VAL A 67 -1.34 -13.32 -26.95
N SER A 68 -0.83 -12.35 -26.18
CA SER A 68 -0.42 -11.04 -26.70
C SER A 68 1.06 -10.73 -26.48
N GLU A 69 1.74 -11.55 -25.67
CA GLU A 69 3.04 -11.26 -25.10
C GLU A 69 4.18 -11.79 -25.99
N THR A 70 5.20 -10.95 -26.18
CA THR A 70 6.49 -11.34 -26.76
C THR A 70 7.58 -11.29 -25.70
N ASP A 71 8.69 -12.02 -25.89
CA ASP A 71 9.83 -11.92 -24.97
C ASP A 71 10.40 -10.49 -25.00
N GLN A 72 10.44 -9.87 -23.82
CA GLN A 72 10.94 -8.52 -23.57
C GLN A 72 11.90 -8.50 -22.37
N ARG A 73 12.53 -9.65 -22.08
CA ARG A 73 13.44 -9.82 -20.93
C ARG A 73 14.46 -8.71 -20.81
N ASP A 74 15.18 -8.40 -21.88
CA ASP A 74 16.24 -7.40 -21.86
C ASP A 74 15.71 -6.00 -21.52
N ALA A 75 14.52 -5.65 -22.05
CA ALA A 75 13.86 -4.39 -21.74
C ALA A 75 13.40 -4.31 -20.29
N PHE A 76 12.80 -5.38 -19.75
CA PHE A 76 12.33 -5.43 -18.36
C PHE A 76 13.47 -5.45 -17.34
N GLN A 77 14.59 -6.09 -17.68
CA GLN A 77 15.75 -6.20 -16.79
C GLN A 77 16.64 -4.95 -16.80
N ALA A 78 16.44 -4.03 -17.75
CA ALA A 78 17.25 -2.81 -17.87
C ALA A 78 17.18 -1.89 -16.63
N THR A 79 16.06 -1.90 -15.89
CA THR A 79 15.88 -1.08 -14.67
C THR A 79 16.05 -1.87 -13.39
N ALA A 80 16.41 -3.14 -13.48
CA ALA A 80 16.49 -4.03 -12.32
C ALA A 80 17.78 -3.76 -11.53
N PRO A 81 17.72 -3.67 -10.18
CA PRO A 81 18.91 -3.46 -9.36
C PRO A 81 19.96 -4.57 -9.49
N ALA A 82 19.52 -5.81 -9.68
CA ALA A 82 20.40 -6.98 -9.82
C ALA A 82 19.72 -8.08 -10.62
N VAL A 83 20.41 -8.59 -11.63
CA VAL A 83 19.96 -9.71 -12.47
C VAL A 83 21.10 -10.69 -12.73
N ALA A 84 20.78 -11.97 -12.82
CA ALA A 84 21.72 -12.99 -13.29
C ALA A 84 20.98 -14.12 -14.00
N SER A 85 21.55 -14.60 -15.12
CA SER A 85 20.99 -15.70 -15.92
C SER A 85 19.51 -15.52 -16.29
N GLY A 86 19.06 -14.27 -16.44
CA GLY A 86 17.65 -13.95 -16.73
C GLY A 86 16.72 -13.92 -15.53
N TYR A 87 17.22 -13.96 -14.28
CA TYR A 87 16.44 -13.86 -13.05
C TYR A 87 16.70 -12.56 -12.29
N TYR A 88 15.70 -12.07 -11.57
CA TYR A 88 15.85 -10.99 -10.59
C TYR A 88 16.44 -11.53 -9.30
N LEU A 89 17.53 -10.92 -8.84
CA LEU A 89 18.20 -11.36 -7.62
C LEU A 89 17.58 -10.68 -6.41
N VAL A 90 17.11 -11.47 -5.46
CA VAL A 90 16.56 -11.03 -4.18
C VAL A 90 17.18 -11.83 -3.04
N PRO A 91 17.23 -11.29 -1.80
CA PRO A 91 17.60 -12.07 -0.63
C PRO A 91 16.74 -13.32 -0.52
N LYS A 92 17.35 -14.44 -0.11
CA LYS A 92 16.63 -15.69 0.12
C LYS A 92 15.60 -15.47 1.21
N VAL A 93 14.37 -15.93 0.99
CA VAL A 93 13.35 -16.01 2.05
C VAL A 93 13.79 -17.09 3.04
N ILE A 94 14.01 -16.69 4.28
CA ILE A 94 14.42 -17.54 5.40
C ILE A 94 13.36 -17.35 6.50
N ASP A 95 12.96 -18.44 7.15
CA ASP A 95 12.10 -18.46 8.33
C ASP A 95 12.92 -18.41 9.63
#